data_AF-A0A4W3HDR4-F1
#
_entry.id   AF-A0A4W3HDR4-F1
#
_cell.length_a   1.000
_cell.length_b   1.000
_cell.length_c   1.000
_cell.angle_alpha   90.00
_cell.angle_beta   90.00
_cell.angle_gamma   90.00
#
_symmetry.space_group_name_H-M   'P 1'
#
loop_
_entity.id
_entity.type
_entity.pdbx_description
1 polymer ?
#
loop_
_entity_poly.entity_id
_entity_poly.type
_entity_poly.pdbx_seq_one_letter_code
_entity_poly.pdbx_strand_id
1 'polypeptide(L)'
;MCVFLGTWLSAAGFIHMIENSGDPWLKEPNIHKITYWECVYLLMVTMSTVGYGDIVVKTMLGQIFMIFFIIGGLGLFASHVPEMIEIIGSRKKYNGNYR
;
A
#
# COMPACT_ATOMS: atom_id res chain seq x y z
N MET A 1 9.61 -9.42 -1.89
CA MET A 1 10.01 -8.05 -1.47
C MET A 1 9.85 -7.00 -2.58
N CYS A 2 10.46 -7.15 -3.76
CA CYS A 2 10.33 -6.17 -4.85
C CYS A 2 8.90 -5.99 -5.36
N VAL A 3 8.12 -7.07 -5.47
CA VAL A 3 6.70 -7.02 -5.87
C VAL A 3 5.89 -6.18 -4.89
N PHE A 4 6.09 -6.38 -3.58
CA PHE A 4 5.42 -5.60 -2.53
C PHE A 4 5.75 -4.11 -2.58
N LEU A 5 7.03 -3.75 -2.75
CA LEU A 5 7.43 -2.35 -2.87
C LEU A 5 6.91 -1.72 -4.18
N GLY A 6 6.90 -2.49 -5.28
CA GLY A 6 6.39 -2.04 -6.58
C GLY A 6 4.88 -1.81 -6.56
N THR A 7 4.11 -2.73 -5.98
CA THR A 7 2.64 -2.57 -5.85
C THR A 7 2.30 -1.40 -4.95
N TRP A 8 3.04 -1.21 -3.86
CA TRP A 8 2.86 -0.07 -2.95
C TRP A 8 3.12 1.28 -3.62
N LEU A 9 4.27 1.45 -4.26
CA LEU A 9 4.63 2.73 -4.92
C LEU A 9 3.72 3.04 -6.11
N SER A 10 3.30 2.01 -6.86
CA SER A 10 2.35 2.17 -7.97
C SER A 10 0.97 2.58 -7.48
N ALA A 11 0.48 1.98 -6.39
CA ALA A 11 -0.77 2.36 -5.76
C ALA A 11 -0.72 3.80 -5.22
N ALA A 12 0.40 4.23 -4.64
CA ALA A 12 0.58 5.61 -4.17
C ALA A 12 0.48 6.61 -5.32
N GLY A 13 1.09 6.29 -6.47
CA GLY A 13 1.02 7.13 -7.68
C GLY A 13 -0.40 7.22 -8.24
N PHE A 14 -1.14 6.11 -8.20
CA PHE A 14 -2.52 6.08 -8.66
C PHE A 14 -3.44 6.93 -7.77
N ILE A 15 -3.33 6.81 -6.44
CA ILE A 15 -4.08 7.66 -5.50
C ILE A 15 -3.73 9.13 -5.67
N HIS A 16 -2.44 9.45 -5.78
CA HIS A 16 -1.98 10.82 -5.99
C HIS A 16 -2.59 11.44 -7.26
N MET A 17 -2.69 10.66 -8.34
CA MET A 17 -3.32 11.11 -9.58
C MET A 17 -4.83 11.36 -9.39
N ILE A 18 -5.53 10.43 -8.74
CA ILE A 18 -6.99 10.55 -8.53
C ILE A 18 -7.32 11.74 -7.63
N GLU A 19 -6.66 11.89 -6.49
CA GLU A 19 -6.95 12.96 -5.53
C GLU A 19 -6.62 14.35 -6.09
N ASN A 20 -5.57 14.46 -6.90
CA ASN A 20 -5.23 15.72 -7.59
C ASN A 20 -6.14 16.02 -8.79
N SER A 21 -6.74 15.01 -9.41
CA SER A 21 -7.66 15.20 -10.54
C SER A 21 -9.09 15.51 -10.08
N GLY A 22 -9.51 14.98 -8.93
CA GLY A 22 -10.88 15.09 -8.43
C GLY A 22 -11.84 14.13 -9.15
N ASP A 23 -13.10 14.08 -8.68
CA ASP A 23 -14.12 13.22 -9.26
C ASP A 23 -14.70 13.83 -10.56
N PRO A 24 -14.66 13.13 -11.71
CA PRO A 24 -15.14 13.65 -13.00
C PRO A 24 -16.65 13.94 -13.05
N TRP A 25 -17.40 13.35 -12.11
CA TRP A 25 -18.86 13.39 -12.07
C TRP A 25 -19.41 14.59 -11.30
N LEU A 26 -18.55 15.33 -10.58
CA LEU A 26 -18.95 16.50 -9.82
C LEU A 26 -18.80 17.77 -10.67
N LYS A 27 -19.82 18.64 -10.61
CA LYS A 27 -19.79 19.95 -11.28
C LYS A 27 -18.73 20.88 -10.70
N GLU A 28 -18.43 20.72 -9.41
CA GLU A 28 -17.27 21.36 -8.77
C GLU A 28 -16.28 20.26 -8.36
N PRO A 29 -15.02 20.33 -8.85
CA PRO A 29 -14.07 19.28 -8.61
C PRO A 29 -13.60 19.33 -7.15
N ASN A 30 -13.79 18.24 -6.43
CA ASN A 30 -13.38 18.03 -5.04
C ASN A 30 -11.87 17.74 -4.93
N ILE A 31 -11.05 18.61 -5.51
CA ILE A 31 -9.61 18.43 -5.61
C ILE A 31 -8.98 18.48 -4.22
N HIS A 32 -8.30 17.41 -3.86
CA HIS A 32 -7.51 17.34 -2.64
C HIS A 32 -6.03 17.28 -3.02
N LYS A 33 -5.38 18.45 -2.98
CA LYS A 33 -3.96 18.55 -3.30
C LYS A 33 -3.12 17.92 -2.21
N ILE A 34 -2.76 16.65 -2.43
CA ILE A 34 -1.83 15.88 -1.60
C ILE A 34 -0.58 15.57 -2.41
N THR A 35 0.57 15.64 -1.75
CA THR A 35 1.85 15.29 -2.35
C THR A 35 1.98 13.78 -2.52
N TYR A 36 2.87 13.35 -3.40
CA TYR A 36 3.15 11.92 -3.59
C TYR A 36 3.63 11.26 -2.29
N TRP A 37 4.47 11.94 -1.52
CA TRP A 37 5.00 11.43 -0.26
C TRP A 37 3.92 11.25 0.81
N GLU A 38 2.93 12.14 0.86
CA GLU A 38 1.75 11.98 1.72
C GLU A 38 0.92 10.76 1.31
N CYS A 39 0.80 10.46 0.02
CA CYS A 39 0.13 9.25 -0.46
C CYS A 39 0.88 7.97 -0.07
N VAL A 40 2.21 8.00 -0.18
CA VAL A 40 3.09 6.89 0.24
C VAL A 40 2.93 6.64 1.74
N TYR A 41 2.94 7.70 2.55
CA TYR A 41 2.70 7.64 3.99
C TYR A 41 1.30 7.10 4.32
N LEU A 42 0.25 7.62 3.68
CA LEU A 42 -1.13 7.15 3.82
C LEU A 42 -1.25 5.64 3.58
N LEU A 43 -0.68 5.17 2.47
CA LEU A 43 -0.72 3.75 2.13
C LEU A 43 0.11 2.89 3.09
N MET A 44 1.24 3.39 3.59
CA MET A 44 2.02 2.68 4.62
C MET A 44 1.20 2.50 5.89
N VAL A 45 0.63 3.60 6.42
CA VAL A 45 -0.18 3.62 7.64
C VAL A 45 -1.43 2.75 7.51
N THR A 46 -2.00 2.68 6.30
CA THR A 46 -3.15 1.83 6.00
C THR A 46 -2.76 0.35 5.94
N MET A 47 -1.67 0.00 5.25
CA MET A 47 -1.18 -1.39 5.19
C MET A 47 -0.73 -1.92 6.55
N SER A 48 -0.17 -1.07 7.41
CA SER A 48 0.17 -1.42 8.78
C SER A 48 -1.05 -1.49 9.70
N THR A 49 -2.27 -1.26 9.19
CA THR A 49 -3.54 -1.23 9.95
C THR A 49 -3.55 -0.21 11.09
N VAL A 50 -2.70 0.82 11.03
CA VAL A 50 -2.58 1.84 12.10
C VAL A 50 -3.68 2.88 11.95
N GLY A 51 -3.85 3.42 10.73
CA GLY A 51 -4.98 4.29 10.39
C GLY A 51 -5.12 5.57 11.24
N TYR A 52 -4.07 6.40 11.32
CA TYR A 52 -4.11 7.64 12.10
C TYR A 52 -5.23 8.61 11.70
N GLY A 53 -5.60 8.63 10.41
CA GLY A 53 -6.68 9.49 9.90
C GLY A 53 -6.31 10.97 9.79
N ASP A 54 -5.03 11.30 9.89
CA ASP A 54 -4.44 12.63 9.70
C ASP A 54 -4.51 13.08 8.24
N ILE A 55 -4.24 12.16 7.31
CA ILE A 55 -4.37 12.34 5.87
C ILE A 55 -5.40 11.32 5.38
N VAL A 56 -6.38 11.76 4.59
CA VAL A 56 -7.46 10.90 4.09
C VAL A 56 -7.80 11.25 2.65
N VAL A 57 -8.19 10.23 1.87
CA VAL A 57 -8.72 10.42 0.52
C VAL A 57 -10.12 11.03 0.58
N LYS A 58 -10.34 12.11 -0.17
CA LYS A 58 -11.62 12.83 -0.21
C LYS A 58 -12.41 12.53 -1.48
N THR A 59 -11.76 12.03 -2.53
CA THR A 59 -12.43 11.67 -3.77
C THR A 59 -13.15 10.34 -3.63
N MET A 60 -14.32 10.22 -4.27
CA MET A 60 -15.10 9.00 -4.26
C MET A 60 -14.36 7.87 -4.99
N LEU A 61 -13.70 8.19 -6.11
CA LEU A 61 -12.82 7.25 -6.82
C LEU A 61 -11.63 6.79 -5.95
N GLY A 62 -11.01 7.71 -5.20
CA GLY A 62 -9.88 7.39 -4.31
C GLY A 62 -10.30 6.49 -3.16
N GLN A 63 -11.49 6.73 -2.58
CA GLN A 63 -12.07 5.89 -1.53
C GLN A 63 -12.38 4.48 -2.02
N ILE A 64 -12.99 4.33 -3.20
CA ILE A 64 -13.27 3.02 -3.80
C ILE A 64 -11.96 2.26 -4.04
N PHE A 65 -10.95 2.92 -4.59
CA PHE A 65 -9.64 2.30 -4.81
C PHE A 65 -9.00 1.84 -3.48
N MET A 66 -9.05 2.66 -2.43
CA MET A 66 -8.54 2.30 -1.11
C MET A 66 -9.21 1.06 -0.54
N ILE A 67 -10.53 0.92 -0.68
CA ILE A 67 -11.26 -0.27 -0.22
C ILE A 67 -10.75 -1.53 -0.93
N PHE A 68 -10.66 -1.50 -2.27
CA PHE A 68 -10.11 -2.63 -3.02
C PHE A 68 -8.65 -2.91 -2.66
N PHE A 69 -7.85 -1.87 -2.44
CA PHE A 69 -6.46 -2.00 -2.06
C PHE A 69 -6.29 -2.63 -0.67
N ILE A 70 -7.15 -2.31 0.30
CA ILE A 70 -7.12 -2.94 1.63
C ILE A 70 -7.47 -4.42 1.54
N ILE A 71 -8.53 -4.76 0.79
CA ILE A 71 -8.96 -6.16 0.60
C ILE A 71 -7.87 -6.96 -0.13
N GLY A 72 -7.35 -6.43 -1.25
CA GLY A 72 -6.27 -7.06 -2.02
C GLY A 72 -4.95 -7.09 -1.26
N GLY A 73 -4.63 -6.04 -0.51
CA GLY A 73 -3.46 -5.90 0.33
C GLY A 73 -3.43 -6.93 1.45
N LEU A 74 -4.56 -7.19 2.10
CA LEU A 74 -4.67 -8.26 3.11
C LEU A 74 -4.38 -9.63 2.50
N GLY A 75 -4.94 -9.94 1.33
CA GLY A 75 -4.74 -11.23 0.66
C GLY A 75 -3.30 -11.44 0.17
N LEU A 76 -2.68 -10.40 -0.37
CA LEU A 76 -1.28 -10.43 -0.78
C LEU A 76 -0.35 -10.50 0.43
N PHE A 77 -0.63 -9.77 1.50
CA PHE A 77 0.18 -9.83 2.72
C PHE A 77 0.12 -11.21 3.38
N ALA A 78 -1.07 -11.81 3.50
CA ALA A 78 -1.23 -13.15 4.06
C ALA A 78 -0.48 -14.25 3.28
N SER A 79 -0.37 -14.10 1.96
CA SER A 79 0.34 -15.07 1.11
C SER A 79 1.86 -14.85 1.04
N HIS A 80 2.33 -13.60 1.12
CA HIS A 80 3.76 -13.28 0.99
C HIS A 80 4.53 -13.39 2.32
N VAL A 81 3.85 -13.25 3.46
CA VAL A 81 4.47 -13.36 4.79
C VAL A 81 5.06 -14.76 5.05
N PRO A 82 4.36 -15.88 4.78
CA PRO A 82 4.92 -17.23 4.93
C PRO A 82 6.17 -17.47 4.09
N GLU A 83 6.16 -17.00 2.83
CA GLU A 83 7.27 -17.16 1.89
C GLU A 83 8.52 -16.38 2.35
N MET A 84 8.34 -15.16 2.87
CA MET A 84 9.43 -14.38 3.45
C MET A 84 10.01 -15.03 4.72
N ILE A 85 9.14 -15.58 5.59
CA ILE A 85 9.57 -16.28 6.82
C ILE A 85 10.37 -17.54 6.47
N GLU A 86 9.94 -18.28 5.45
CA GLU A 86 10.63 -19.49 5.00
C GLU A 86 12.03 -19.18 4.44
N ILE A 87 12.16 -18.12 3.62
CA ILE A 87 13.45 -17.68 3.06
C ILE A 87 14.41 -17.16 4.15
N ILE A 88 13.89 -16.45 5.16
CA ILE A 88 14.70 -15.95 6.28
C ILE A 88 15.08 -17.10 7.23
N GLY A 89 14.16 -18.04 7.48
CA GLY A 89 14.38 -19.21 8.33
C GLY A 89 15.28 -20.27 7.70
N SER A 90 15.35 -20.34 6.37
CA SER A 90 16.23 -21.25 5.62
C SER A 90 17.68 -20.75 5.50
N ARG A 91 18.04 -19.62 6.12
CA ARG A 91 19.45 -19.26 6.43
C ARG A 91 20.04 -20.21 7.47
N LYS A 92 20.31 -21.43 7.02
CA LYS A 92 21.44 -22.30 7.38
C LYS A 92 21.91 -22.23 8.84
N LYS A 93 21.09 -22.73 9.78
CA LYS A 93 21.57 -23.09 11.14
C LYS A 93 22.38 -24.40 11.15
N TYR A 94 22.42 -25.15 10.04
CA TYR A 94 23.18 -26.40 9.88
C TYR A 94 24.25 -26.28 8.78
N ASN A 95 25.31 -25.52 9.04
CA ASN A 95 26.54 -25.59 8.24
C ASN A 95 27.78 -25.71 9.12
N GLY A 96 27.63 -26.39 10.27
CA GLY A 96 28.77 -26.88 11.04
C GLY A 96 29.20 -28.22 10.44
N ASN A 97 30.18 -28.20 9.56
CA ASN A 97 30.92 -29.43 9.23
C ASN A 97 31.63 -29.89 10.50
N TYR A 98 31.21 -31.02 11.05
CA TYR A 98 32.04 -31.77 12.00
C TYR A 98 33.13 -32.46 11.18
N ARG A 99 34.33 -31.89 11.18
CA ARG A 99 35.57 -32.55 10.76
C ARG A 99 36.67 -32.20 11.74
#